data_AF-A0A9W6SXB9-F1
#
_entry.id   AF-A0A9W6SXB9-F1
#
_cell.length_a   1.000
_cell.length_b   1.000
_cell.length_c   1.000
_cell.angle_alpha   90.00
_cell.angle_beta   90.00
_cell.angle_gamma   90.00
#
_symmetry.space_group_name_H-M   'P 1'
#
loop_
_entity.id
_entity.type
_entity.pdbx_description
1 polymer ?
#
loop_
_entity_poly.entity_id
_entity_poly.type
_entity_poly.pdbx_seq_one_letter_code
_entity_poly.pdbx_strand_id
1 'polypeptide(L)'
;MEKLKLFDRQFFGELVDTTIDYNSYNEGDEEGRNVDSIPEDAGNAEIFSLIDQFHFNNQEHPFHEICNSIYSNIQENESLQEFNDLIFKLKEEVSKDEKNTVKIFSKYLVTLVVQSICIIGSRSLSVIEGGALEICGDKLRKVIGLSVIDKETNEEVLLENDQFEVLTGDEEKLNQRQSWVIEAVLRLWVNESRIGYLILEKMKNKGFISSIQLVKSLYIDEENILPITNVYAFELLERLINDGDDKSVLRTSITKIIDNINIFTEKIDTGDDESQLILTPSDESEVNQETELKWGFNSLLSLLKFQIKNYLNDLNEINALEIFNNIEHQATREYIKDSFNDYLNDCKK
;
A
#
# COMPACT_ATOMS: atom_id res chain seq x y z
N MET A 1 -3.32 13.15 7.03
CA MET A 1 -3.90 14.18 6.16
C MET A 1 -2.84 14.90 5.32
N GLU A 2 -1.75 15.40 5.90
CA GLU A 2 -0.67 16.07 5.14
C GLU A 2 0.00 15.17 4.09
N LYS A 3 0.20 13.88 4.41
CA LYS A 3 0.71 12.87 3.45
C LYS A 3 -0.24 12.63 2.26
N LEU A 4 -1.55 12.71 2.49
CA LEU A 4 -2.59 12.60 1.45
C LEU A 4 -2.54 13.82 0.52
N LYS A 5 -2.45 15.02 1.10
CA LYS A 5 -2.25 16.26 0.33
C LYS A 5 -0.95 16.23 -0.48
N LEU A 6 0.14 15.73 0.10
CA LEU A 6 1.42 15.61 -0.60
C LEU A 6 1.33 14.63 -1.77
N PHE A 7 0.64 13.50 -1.60
CA PHE A 7 0.36 12.55 -2.68
C PHE A 7 -0.41 13.25 -3.80
N ASP A 8 -1.55 13.87 -3.48
CA ASP A 8 -2.43 14.49 -4.47
C ASP A 8 -1.75 15.65 -5.22
N ARG A 9 -0.95 16.47 -4.54
CA ARG A 9 -0.15 17.54 -5.17
C ARG A 9 0.81 17.01 -6.26
N GLN A 10 1.25 15.75 -6.21
CA GLN A 10 2.12 15.17 -7.24
C GLN A 10 1.42 14.96 -8.59
N PHE A 11 0.09 14.89 -8.59
CA PHE A 11 -0.72 14.62 -9.78
C PHE A 11 -1.54 15.83 -10.21
N PHE A 12 -1.91 16.70 -9.25
CA PHE A 12 -2.92 17.74 -9.45
C PHE A 12 -2.41 19.17 -9.11
N GLY A 13 -1.16 19.31 -8.65
CA GLY A 13 -0.57 20.61 -8.28
C GLY A 13 -1.14 21.23 -7.00
N GLU A 14 -0.93 22.53 -6.78
CA GLU A 14 -1.38 23.24 -5.56
C GLU A 14 -2.90 23.48 -5.50
N LEU A 15 -3.63 23.22 -6.59
CA LEU A 15 -5.09 23.40 -6.71
C LEU A 15 -5.90 22.48 -5.78
N VAL A 16 -5.28 21.40 -5.30
CA VAL A 16 -5.86 20.41 -4.36
C VAL A 16 -6.16 21.04 -3.00
N ASP A 17 -5.38 22.05 -2.58
CA ASP A 17 -5.54 22.65 -1.25
C ASP A 17 -6.78 23.54 -1.11
N THR A 18 -7.37 23.99 -2.23
CA THR A 18 -8.48 24.95 -2.22
C THR A 18 -9.85 24.33 -2.46
N THR A 19 -9.91 23.10 -3.00
CA THR A 19 -11.16 22.44 -3.41
C THR A 19 -11.62 21.35 -2.46
N ILE A 20 -10.75 20.87 -1.57
CA ILE A 20 -11.03 19.67 -0.77
C ILE A 20 -11.00 20.03 0.72
N ASP A 21 -12.17 19.99 1.36
CA ASP A 21 -12.26 20.10 2.81
C ASP A 21 -11.92 18.76 3.47
N TYR A 22 -10.63 18.46 3.55
CA TYR A 22 -10.15 17.27 4.24
C TYR A 22 -10.57 17.24 5.73
N ASN A 23 -10.92 18.38 6.37
CA ASN A 23 -11.29 18.46 7.78
C ASN A 23 -12.75 18.07 8.05
N SER A 24 -13.65 18.25 7.09
CA SER A 24 -15.05 17.76 7.15
C SER A 24 -15.18 16.24 7.32
N TYR A 25 -14.08 15.50 7.20
CA TYR A 25 -14.05 14.04 7.26
C TYR A 25 -13.58 13.47 8.61
N ASN A 26 -13.10 14.31 9.55
CA ASN A 26 -12.49 13.85 10.82
C ASN A 26 -13.25 14.25 12.10
N GLU A 27 -14.16 15.22 12.06
CA GLU A 27 -14.98 15.55 13.21
C GLU A 27 -16.30 14.80 13.14
N GLY A 28 -16.50 13.78 13.98
CA GLY A 28 -17.76 13.47 14.68
C GLY A 28 -19.12 13.49 13.95
N ASP A 29 -19.19 13.59 12.63
CA ASP A 29 -20.43 13.71 11.86
C ASP A 29 -21.07 12.33 11.60
N GLU A 30 -21.04 11.45 12.61
CA GLU A 30 -22.11 10.47 12.76
C GLU A 30 -23.47 11.17 12.99
N GLU A 31 -23.49 12.41 13.49
CA GLU A 31 -24.72 13.21 13.65
C GLU A 31 -25.12 13.99 12.38
N GLY A 32 -24.26 14.06 11.35
CA GLY A 32 -24.49 14.82 10.11
C GLY A 32 -24.72 13.98 8.86
N ARG A 33 -24.22 12.73 8.82
CA ARG A 33 -24.61 11.79 7.76
C ARG A 33 -26.05 11.37 8.03
N ASN A 34 -26.98 12.01 7.34
CA ASN A 34 -28.36 11.58 7.32
C ASN A 34 -28.40 10.16 6.71
N VAL A 35 -28.26 9.12 7.53
CA VAL A 35 -28.21 7.71 7.11
C VAL A 35 -29.50 7.35 6.35
N ASP A 36 -30.60 8.07 6.64
CA ASP A 36 -31.88 8.00 5.94
C ASP A 36 -31.85 8.57 4.49
N SER A 37 -30.74 9.20 4.08
CA SER A 37 -30.54 9.75 2.73
C SER A 37 -29.64 8.90 1.83
N ILE A 38 -29.05 7.83 2.36
CA ILE A 38 -28.30 6.85 1.56
C ILE A 38 -29.33 5.94 0.89
N PRO A 39 -29.44 5.95 -0.46
CA PRO A 39 -30.36 5.06 -1.16
C PRO A 39 -30.13 3.59 -0.77
N GLU A 40 -31.19 2.78 -0.64
CA GLU A 40 -31.07 1.35 -0.33
C GLU A 40 -30.25 0.57 -1.38
N ASP A 41 -30.03 1.16 -2.57
CA ASP A 41 -29.21 0.65 -3.68
C ASP A 41 -27.83 1.33 -3.82
N ALA A 42 -27.44 2.19 -2.87
CA ALA A 42 -26.14 2.86 -2.90
C ALA A 42 -24.98 1.85 -2.82
N GLY A 43 -24.01 1.99 -3.72
CA GLY A 43 -22.78 1.21 -3.69
C GLY A 43 -21.76 1.81 -2.73
N ASN A 44 -20.62 1.13 -2.55
CA ASN A 44 -19.56 1.65 -1.69
C ASN A 44 -18.97 2.97 -2.21
N ALA A 45 -19.10 3.29 -3.51
CA ALA A 45 -18.67 4.58 -4.05
C ALA A 45 -19.44 5.76 -3.45
N GLU A 46 -20.75 5.63 -3.32
CA GLU A 46 -21.60 6.64 -2.71
C GLU A 46 -21.46 6.66 -1.19
N ILE A 47 -21.35 5.48 -0.56
CA ILE A 47 -21.23 5.35 0.90
C ILE A 47 -19.91 5.93 1.44
N PHE A 48 -18.81 5.76 0.71
CA PHE A 48 -17.48 6.22 1.15
C PHE A 48 -16.95 7.42 0.36
N SER A 49 -17.81 8.09 -0.42
CA SER A 49 -17.45 9.26 -1.23
C SER A 49 -16.24 9.00 -2.14
N LEU A 50 -16.14 7.81 -2.75
CA LEU A 50 -14.99 7.45 -3.59
C LEU A 50 -14.91 8.32 -4.86
N ILE A 51 -16.06 8.78 -5.36
CA ILE A 51 -16.12 9.68 -6.52
C ILE A 51 -15.49 11.03 -6.20
N ASP A 52 -15.75 11.56 -5.01
CA ASP A 52 -15.16 12.83 -4.55
C ASP A 52 -13.63 12.70 -4.37
N GLN A 53 -13.19 11.51 -3.98
CA GLN A 53 -11.77 11.18 -3.89
C GLN A 53 -11.13 10.99 -5.27
N PHE A 54 -11.88 10.70 -6.33
CA PHE A 54 -11.32 10.48 -7.67
C PHE A 54 -11.06 11.78 -8.43
N HIS A 55 -9.96 12.44 -8.11
CA HIS A 55 -9.66 13.78 -8.64
C HIS A 55 -9.38 13.83 -10.14
N PHE A 56 -9.14 12.70 -10.80
CA PHE A 56 -9.04 12.66 -12.28
C PHE A 56 -10.36 13.05 -12.97
N ASN A 57 -11.49 12.93 -12.27
CA ASN A 57 -12.80 13.35 -12.75
C ASN A 57 -13.14 14.81 -12.39
N ASN A 58 -12.24 15.55 -11.75
CA ASN A 58 -12.45 16.96 -11.48
C ASN A 58 -12.31 17.77 -12.77
N GLN A 59 -13.31 18.61 -13.10
CA GLN A 59 -13.30 19.47 -14.30
C GLN A 59 -12.15 20.49 -14.30
N GLU A 60 -11.62 20.84 -13.13
CA GLU A 60 -10.47 21.75 -13.01
C GLU A 60 -9.12 21.07 -13.32
N HIS A 61 -9.12 19.74 -13.42
CA HIS A 61 -7.91 18.99 -13.69
C HIS A 61 -7.44 19.20 -15.16
N PRO A 62 -6.17 19.54 -15.41
CA PRO A 62 -5.69 19.93 -16.75
C PRO A 62 -5.92 18.89 -17.86
N PHE A 63 -5.94 17.60 -17.50
CA PHE A 63 -6.14 16.50 -18.45
C PHE A 63 -7.48 15.77 -18.21
N HIS A 64 -8.47 16.45 -17.62
CA HIS A 64 -9.77 15.86 -17.26
C HIS A 64 -10.42 15.07 -18.41
N GLU A 65 -10.51 15.67 -19.60
CA GLU A 65 -11.18 15.06 -20.77
C GLU A 65 -10.56 13.73 -21.19
N ILE A 66 -9.22 13.68 -21.30
CA ILE A 66 -8.51 12.47 -21.70
C ILE A 66 -8.50 11.43 -20.55
N CYS A 67 -8.42 11.86 -19.30
CA CYS A 67 -8.56 10.97 -18.14
C CYS A 67 -9.95 10.34 -18.07
N ASN A 68 -11.00 11.11 -18.34
CA ASN A 68 -12.37 10.60 -18.40
C ASN A 68 -12.54 9.63 -19.58
N SER A 69 -11.96 9.93 -20.74
CA SER A 69 -11.96 9.00 -21.89
C SER A 69 -11.27 7.67 -21.56
N ILE A 70 -10.15 7.71 -20.85
CA ILE A 70 -9.46 6.50 -20.35
C ILE A 70 -10.33 5.75 -19.34
N TYR A 71 -10.96 6.45 -18.40
CA TYR A 71 -11.88 5.87 -17.43
C TYR A 71 -13.06 5.17 -18.13
N SER A 72 -13.71 5.81 -19.10
CA SER A 72 -14.80 5.22 -19.89
C SER A 72 -14.33 3.99 -20.66
N ASN A 73 -13.17 4.03 -21.32
CA ASN A 73 -12.60 2.88 -22.01
C ASN A 73 -12.38 1.68 -21.06
N ILE A 74 -11.95 1.92 -19.82
CA ILE A 74 -11.83 0.88 -18.78
C ILE A 74 -13.22 0.36 -18.40
N GLN A 75 -14.16 1.26 -18.09
CA GLN A 75 -15.51 0.90 -17.63
C GLN A 75 -16.30 0.09 -18.68
N GLU A 76 -16.19 0.46 -19.95
CA GLU A 76 -16.90 -0.17 -21.06
C GLU A 76 -16.18 -1.40 -21.61
N ASN A 77 -14.99 -1.71 -21.09
CA ASN A 77 -14.12 -2.79 -21.56
C ASN A 77 -13.81 -2.71 -23.07
N GLU A 78 -13.52 -1.52 -23.54
CA GLU A 78 -13.04 -1.29 -24.90
C GLU A 78 -11.66 -1.94 -25.13
N SER A 79 -11.21 -1.99 -26.38
CA SER A 79 -10.03 -2.77 -26.75
C SER A 79 -8.73 -2.24 -26.10
N LEU A 80 -7.75 -3.13 -25.94
CA LEU A 80 -6.43 -2.77 -25.44
C LEU A 80 -5.68 -1.82 -26.39
N GLN A 81 -5.96 -1.89 -27.70
CA GLN A 81 -5.38 -0.96 -28.68
C GLN A 81 -5.97 0.45 -28.54
N GLU A 82 -7.28 0.60 -28.39
CA GLU A 82 -7.89 1.91 -28.14
C GLU A 82 -7.37 2.52 -26.84
N PHE A 83 -7.20 1.69 -25.80
CA PHE A 83 -6.55 2.11 -24.56
C PHE A 83 -5.12 2.62 -24.80
N ASN A 84 -4.30 1.89 -25.56
CA ASN A 84 -2.94 2.30 -25.94
C ASN A 84 -2.91 3.66 -26.66
N ASP A 85 -3.85 3.88 -27.59
CA ASP A 85 -3.96 5.12 -28.35
C ASP A 85 -4.35 6.31 -27.45
N LEU A 86 -5.23 6.08 -26.46
CA LEU A 86 -5.57 7.08 -25.44
C LEU A 86 -4.36 7.41 -24.55
N ILE A 87 -3.56 6.40 -24.18
CA ILE A 87 -2.33 6.62 -23.39
C ILE A 87 -1.31 7.42 -24.19
N PHE A 88 -1.17 7.16 -25.49
CA PHE A 88 -0.32 7.96 -26.37
C PHE A 88 -0.74 9.43 -26.36
N LYS A 89 -2.04 9.72 -26.55
CA LYS A 89 -2.57 11.10 -26.51
C LYS A 89 -2.33 11.76 -25.16
N LEU A 90 -2.61 11.07 -24.06
CA LEU A 90 -2.35 11.59 -22.71
C LEU A 90 -0.86 11.93 -22.53
N LYS A 91 0.03 11.08 -23.01
CA LYS A 91 1.48 11.31 -22.95
C LYS A 91 1.90 12.53 -23.74
N GLU A 92 1.31 12.76 -24.93
CA GLU A 92 1.55 13.96 -25.71
C GLU A 92 1.04 15.24 -25.02
N GLU A 93 -0.14 15.19 -24.40
CA GLU A 93 -0.70 16.33 -23.66
C GLU A 93 0.14 16.67 -22.43
N VAL A 94 0.51 15.66 -21.63
CA VAL A 94 1.38 15.85 -20.46
C VAL A 94 2.75 16.39 -20.87
N SER A 95 3.32 15.93 -22.00
CA SER A 95 4.61 16.43 -22.49
C SER A 95 4.57 17.89 -22.95
N LYS A 96 3.38 18.42 -23.26
CA LYS A 96 3.15 19.82 -23.65
C LYS A 96 2.79 20.71 -22.46
N ASP A 97 2.61 20.16 -21.27
CA ASP A 97 2.24 20.91 -20.08
C ASP A 97 3.41 21.74 -19.54
N GLU A 98 3.38 23.04 -19.80
CA GLU A 98 4.39 24.00 -19.31
C GLU A 98 4.42 24.12 -17.79
N LYS A 99 3.31 23.79 -17.10
CA LYS A 99 3.25 23.83 -15.63
C LYS A 99 3.95 22.64 -14.98
N ASN A 100 4.30 21.62 -15.76
CA ASN A 100 4.89 20.37 -15.28
C ASN A 100 4.08 19.77 -14.12
N THR A 101 2.76 19.74 -14.28
CA THR A 101 1.80 19.27 -13.27
C THR A 101 2.09 17.81 -12.92
N VAL A 102 2.41 17.00 -13.94
CA VAL A 102 2.71 15.57 -13.79
C VAL A 102 4.22 15.36 -13.82
N LYS A 103 4.81 15.09 -12.65
CA LYS A 103 6.27 14.87 -12.52
C LYS A 103 6.73 13.51 -13.03
N ILE A 104 5.93 12.46 -12.81
CA ILE A 104 6.27 11.07 -13.17
C ILE A 104 5.07 10.47 -13.89
N PHE A 105 5.13 10.44 -15.23
CA PHE A 105 4.03 9.95 -16.07
C PHE A 105 3.60 8.51 -15.73
N SER A 106 4.55 7.60 -15.51
CA SER A 106 4.22 6.21 -15.18
C SER A 106 3.48 6.08 -13.85
N LYS A 107 3.84 6.87 -12.83
CA LYS A 107 3.12 6.90 -11.56
C LYS A 107 1.71 7.44 -11.76
N TYR A 108 1.58 8.55 -12.50
CA TYR A 108 0.31 9.16 -12.85
C TYR A 108 -0.64 8.18 -13.53
N LEU A 109 -0.14 7.46 -14.54
CA LEU A 109 -0.91 6.48 -15.28
C LEU A 109 -1.33 5.28 -14.41
N VAL A 110 -0.41 4.74 -13.61
CA VAL A 110 -0.74 3.67 -12.65
C VAL A 110 -1.84 4.12 -11.70
N THR A 111 -1.73 5.32 -11.13
CA THR A 111 -2.72 5.85 -10.20
C THR A 111 -4.08 6.05 -10.87
N LEU A 112 -4.14 6.65 -12.06
CA LEU A 112 -5.37 6.83 -12.83
C LEU A 112 -6.08 5.49 -13.06
N VAL A 113 -5.36 4.50 -13.57
CA VAL A 113 -5.94 3.21 -13.97
C VAL A 113 -6.39 2.41 -12.75
N VAL A 114 -5.56 2.36 -11.71
CA VAL A 114 -5.90 1.63 -10.47
C VAL A 114 -7.10 2.24 -9.78
N GLN A 115 -7.15 3.57 -9.65
CA GLN A 115 -8.30 4.23 -9.03
C GLN A 115 -9.57 4.07 -9.87
N SER A 116 -9.47 4.15 -11.20
CA SER A 116 -10.59 3.87 -12.11
C SER A 116 -11.17 2.47 -11.85
N ILE A 117 -10.32 1.44 -11.80
CA ILE A 117 -10.71 0.05 -11.52
C ILE A 117 -11.41 -0.07 -10.16
N CYS A 118 -10.87 0.57 -9.12
CA CYS A 118 -11.46 0.56 -7.79
C CYS A 118 -12.85 1.23 -7.74
N ILE A 119 -13.06 2.30 -8.50
CA ILE A 119 -14.34 3.00 -8.58
C ILE A 119 -15.36 2.19 -9.35
N ILE A 120 -14.98 1.67 -10.52
CA ILE A 120 -15.84 0.81 -11.34
C ILE A 120 -16.29 -0.42 -10.53
N GLY A 121 -15.36 -1.02 -9.78
CA GLY A 121 -15.63 -2.18 -8.96
C GLY A 121 -16.28 -1.87 -7.60
N SER A 122 -16.38 -0.60 -7.21
CA SER A 122 -16.69 -0.18 -5.83
C SER A 122 -17.96 -0.81 -5.24
N ARG A 123 -18.98 -1.14 -6.06
CA ARG A 123 -20.25 -1.72 -5.58
C ARG A 123 -20.08 -2.91 -4.63
N SER A 124 -19.10 -3.79 -4.85
CA SER A 124 -18.76 -4.86 -3.91
C SER A 124 -17.39 -5.47 -4.23
N LEU A 125 -16.81 -6.20 -3.27
CA LEU A 125 -15.57 -6.94 -3.49
C LEU A 125 -15.67 -7.97 -4.62
N SER A 126 -16.84 -8.59 -4.82
CA SER A 126 -17.05 -9.53 -5.93
C SER A 126 -17.06 -8.83 -7.28
N VAL A 127 -17.56 -7.60 -7.37
CA VAL A 127 -17.51 -6.79 -8.59
C VAL A 127 -16.09 -6.30 -8.87
N ILE A 128 -15.28 -6.03 -7.84
CA ILE A 128 -13.85 -5.76 -8.02
C ILE A 128 -13.13 -6.99 -8.59
N GLU A 129 -13.29 -8.15 -7.95
CA GLU A 129 -12.54 -9.36 -8.30
C GLU A 129 -12.99 -9.97 -9.64
N GLY A 130 -14.28 -10.25 -9.79
CA GLY A 130 -14.84 -10.94 -10.97
C GLY A 130 -15.33 -9.99 -12.07
N GLY A 131 -15.39 -8.68 -11.80
CA GLY A 131 -15.70 -7.66 -12.78
C GLY A 131 -14.45 -6.89 -13.17
N ALA A 132 -14.10 -5.86 -12.40
CA ALA A 132 -13.10 -4.88 -12.79
C ALA A 132 -11.70 -5.48 -13.03
N LEU A 133 -11.21 -6.36 -12.14
CA LEU A 133 -9.87 -6.97 -12.27
C LEU A 133 -9.79 -8.06 -13.35
N GLU A 134 -10.88 -8.77 -13.63
CA GLU A 134 -10.91 -9.78 -14.70
C GLU A 134 -11.04 -9.15 -16.08
N ILE A 135 -11.90 -8.14 -16.19
CA ILE A 135 -12.21 -7.47 -17.44
C ILE A 135 -11.07 -6.53 -17.84
N CYS A 136 -10.57 -5.72 -16.90
CA CYS A 136 -9.55 -4.70 -17.19
C CYS A 136 -8.13 -5.15 -16.82
N GLY A 137 -7.95 -6.43 -16.49
CA GLY A 137 -6.68 -6.96 -15.99
C GLY A 137 -5.52 -6.76 -16.96
N ASP A 138 -5.74 -6.90 -18.27
CA ASP A 138 -4.69 -6.76 -19.28
C ASP A 138 -4.21 -5.31 -19.40
N LYS A 139 -5.13 -4.35 -19.31
CA LYS A 139 -4.79 -2.91 -19.26
C LYS A 139 -3.93 -2.61 -18.02
N LEU A 140 -4.32 -3.13 -16.86
CA LEU A 140 -3.55 -2.99 -15.63
C LEU A 140 -2.16 -3.66 -15.74
N ARG A 141 -2.06 -4.85 -16.33
CA ARG A 141 -0.77 -5.54 -16.57
C ARG A 141 0.16 -4.68 -17.40
N LYS A 142 -0.30 -4.17 -18.55
CA LYS A 142 0.50 -3.28 -19.42
C LYS A 142 0.99 -2.04 -18.66
N VAL A 143 0.13 -1.40 -17.87
CA VAL A 143 0.48 -0.19 -17.10
C VAL A 143 1.51 -0.50 -16.00
N ILE A 144 1.41 -1.65 -15.33
CA ILE A 144 2.40 -2.11 -14.34
C ILE A 144 3.71 -2.55 -15.01
N GLY A 145 3.70 -2.86 -16.31
CA GLY A 145 4.86 -3.35 -17.06
C GLY A 145 4.99 -4.88 -17.02
N LEU A 146 3.88 -5.59 -16.78
CA LEU A 146 3.78 -7.03 -16.91
C LEU A 146 3.38 -7.41 -18.34
N SER A 147 3.89 -8.54 -18.84
CA SER A 147 3.45 -9.09 -20.12
C SER A 147 1.97 -9.53 -20.07
N VAL A 148 1.29 -9.35 -21.19
CA VAL A 148 -0.08 -9.84 -21.41
C VAL A 148 0.01 -10.99 -22.40
N ILE A 149 -0.46 -12.16 -21.97
CA ILE A 149 -0.45 -13.38 -22.78
C ILE A 149 -1.87 -13.67 -23.25
N ASP A 150 -2.03 -13.88 -24.54
CA ASP A 150 -3.28 -14.32 -25.13
C ASP A 150 -3.57 -15.76 -24.67
N LYS A 151 -4.77 -15.98 -24.12
CA LYS A 151 -5.15 -17.27 -23.52
C LYS A 151 -5.33 -18.38 -24.56
N GLU A 152 -5.61 -18.04 -25.82
CA GLU A 152 -5.85 -19.01 -26.89
C GLU A 152 -4.54 -19.38 -27.61
N THR A 153 -3.69 -18.40 -27.90
CA THR A 153 -2.45 -18.63 -28.64
C THR A 153 -1.25 -18.89 -27.73
N ASN A 154 -1.35 -18.52 -26.44
CA ASN A 154 -0.24 -18.52 -25.48
C ASN A 154 0.96 -17.68 -25.95
N GLU A 155 0.70 -16.66 -26.77
CA GLU A 155 1.67 -15.69 -27.26
C GLU A 155 1.45 -14.32 -26.60
N GLU A 156 2.49 -13.48 -26.58
CA GLU A 156 2.38 -12.12 -26.03
C GLU A 156 1.54 -11.22 -26.94
N VAL A 157 0.63 -10.46 -26.35
CA VAL A 157 -0.20 -9.49 -27.06
C VAL A 157 0.65 -8.29 -27.47
N LEU A 158 0.87 -8.16 -28.79
CA LEU A 158 1.59 -7.06 -29.41
C LEU A 158 0.61 -5.95 -29.81
N LEU A 159 0.95 -4.71 -29.45
CA LEU A 159 0.17 -3.52 -29.78
C LEU A 159 0.88 -2.69 -30.85
N GLU A 160 0.12 -2.06 -31.72
CA GLU A 160 0.67 -1.09 -32.65
C GLU A 160 1.11 0.16 -31.88
N ASN A 161 2.37 0.57 -32.06
CA ASN A 161 2.99 1.66 -31.29
C ASN A 161 2.80 1.47 -29.78
N ASP A 162 3.20 0.31 -29.25
CA ASP A 162 3.06 0.00 -27.82
C ASP A 162 3.72 1.09 -26.95
N GLN A 163 2.92 1.73 -26.11
CA GLN A 163 3.35 2.79 -25.20
C GLN A 163 3.92 2.26 -23.88
N PHE A 164 3.79 0.96 -23.63
CA PHE A 164 4.09 0.33 -22.36
C PHE A 164 5.46 -0.34 -22.37
N GLU A 165 6.28 0.00 -21.37
CA GLU A 165 7.55 -0.69 -21.11
C GLU A 165 7.27 -2.04 -20.43
N VAL A 166 7.77 -3.13 -21.01
CA VAL A 166 7.79 -4.45 -20.38
C VAL A 166 8.97 -4.52 -19.42
N LEU A 167 8.70 -4.78 -18.13
CA LEU A 167 9.68 -4.76 -17.04
C LEU A 167 10.13 -6.16 -16.61
N THR A 168 9.92 -7.17 -17.46
CA THR A 168 10.36 -8.54 -17.20
C THR A 168 11.90 -8.57 -17.11
N GLY A 169 12.43 -8.67 -15.88
CA GLY A 169 13.87 -8.65 -15.59
C GLY A 169 14.41 -7.36 -14.97
N ASP A 170 13.60 -6.30 -14.88
CA ASP A 170 13.90 -5.07 -14.12
C ASP A 170 13.04 -5.06 -12.84
N GLU A 171 13.46 -5.86 -11.86
CA GLU A 171 12.70 -6.05 -10.61
C GLU A 171 12.56 -4.74 -9.83
N GLU A 172 13.52 -3.83 -9.89
CA GLU A 172 13.49 -2.58 -9.15
C GLU A 172 12.35 -1.67 -9.66
N LYS A 173 12.28 -1.44 -10.97
CA LYS A 173 11.18 -0.65 -11.54
C LYS A 173 9.83 -1.33 -11.39
N LEU A 174 9.78 -2.66 -11.53
CA LEU A 174 8.53 -3.41 -11.35
C LEU A 174 8.03 -3.27 -9.91
N ASN A 175 8.92 -3.44 -8.94
CA ASN A 175 8.63 -3.26 -7.52
C ASN A 175 8.13 -1.84 -7.23
N GLN A 176 8.73 -0.83 -7.86
CA GLN A 176 8.28 0.56 -7.74
C GLN A 176 6.87 0.77 -8.32
N ARG A 177 6.57 0.20 -9.49
CA ARG A 177 5.20 0.29 -10.05
C ARG A 177 4.18 -0.45 -9.18
N GLN A 178 4.55 -1.59 -8.59
CA GLN A 178 3.70 -2.29 -7.62
C GLN A 178 3.45 -1.46 -6.37
N SER A 179 4.44 -0.69 -5.87
CA SER A 179 4.24 0.21 -4.74
C SER A 179 3.24 1.32 -5.08
N TRP A 180 3.28 1.86 -6.31
CA TRP A 180 2.30 2.85 -6.77
C TRP A 180 0.88 2.30 -6.89
N VAL A 181 0.73 1.02 -7.26
CA VAL A 181 -0.58 0.34 -7.22
C VAL A 181 -1.11 0.33 -5.79
N ILE A 182 -0.27 -0.07 -4.83
CA ILE A 182 -0.66 -0.14 -3.41
C ILE A 182 -1.03 1.26 -2.88
N GLU A 183 -0.20 2.26 -3.13
CA GLU A 183 -0.46 3.65 -2.76
C GLU A 183 -1.79 4.14 -3.35
N ALA A 184 -2.06 3.87 -4.63
CA ALA A 184 -3.26 4.32 -5.31
C ALA A 184 -4.55 3.73 -4.70
N VAL A 185 -4.54 2.45 -4.32
CA VAL A 185 -5.67 1.79 -3.65
C VAL A 185 -5.88 2.38 -2.25
N LEU A 186 -4.83 2.41 -1.42
CA LEU A 186 -4.95 2.87 -0.03
C LEU A 186 -5.32 4.35 0.05
N ARG A 187 -4.86 5.15 -0.90
CA ARG A 187 -5.22 6.56 -1.00
C ARG A 187 -6.71 6.76 -1.34
N LEU A 188 -7.28 5.93 -2.21
CA LEU A 188 -8.71 5.99 -2.55
C LEU A 188 -9.61 5.38 -1.47
N TRP A 189 -9.10 4.42 -0.70
CA TRP A 189 -9.83 3.74 0.37
C TRP A 189 -9.36 4.18 1.76
N VAL A 190 -8.87 5.42 1.88
CA VAL A 190 -8.29 5.93 3.14
C VAL A 190 -9.31 5.93 4.28
N ASN A 191 -10.58 6.16 3.96
CA ASN A 191 -11.69 6.19 4.93
C ASN A 191 -12.20 4.78 5.32
N GLU A 192 -11.81 3.73 4.60
CA GLU A 192 -12.19 2.34 4.89
C GLU A 192 -11.02 1.41 4.51
N SER A 193 -9.93 1.50 5.27
CA SER A 193 -8.67 0.80 4.97
C SER A 193 -8.83 -0.72 4.86
N ARG A 194 -9.81 -1.29 5.57
CA ARG A 194 -10.11 -2.74 5.52
C ARG A 194 -10.51 -3.16 4.11
N ILE A 195 -11.37 -2.41 3.43
CA ILE A 195 -11.74 -2.71 2.04
C ILE A 195 -10.52 -2.52 1.14
N GLY A 196 -9.72 -1.47 1.35
CA GLY A 196 -8.46 -1.26 0.65
C GLY A 196 -7.53 -2.47 0.73
N TYR A 197 -7.32 -3.03 1.93
CA TYR A 197 -6.49 -4.23 2.12
C TYR A 197 -7.07 -5.47 1.43
N LEU A 198 -8.38 -5.68 1.48
CA LEU A 198 -9.03 -6.80 0.78
C LEU A 198 -8.85 -6.68 -0.74
N ILE A 199 -8.94 -5.47 -1.31
CA ILE A 199 -8.67 -5.23 -2.73
C ILE A 199 -7.22 -5.58 -3.08
N LEU A 200 -6.27 -5.18 -2.24
CA LEU A 200 -4.86 -5.51 -2.43
C LEU A 200 -4.60 -7.01 -2.37
N GLU A 201 -5.27 -7.76 -1.49
CA GLU A 201 -5.21 -9.22 -1.48
C GLU A 201 -5.74 -9.82 -2.79
N LYS A 202 -6.83 -9.28 -3.34
CA LYS A 202 -7.32 -9.71 -4.66
C LYS A 202 -6.32 -9.39 -5.77
N MET A 203 -5.71 -8.21 -5.74
CA MET A 203 -4.68 -7.83 -6.71
C MET A 203 -3.44 -8.72 -6.63
N LYS A 204 -3.03 -9.11 -5.41
CA LYS A 204 -1.96 -10.09 -5.16
C LYS A 204 -2.31 -11.44 -5.76
N ASN A 205 -3.52 -11.95 -5.51
CA ASN A 205 -3.95 -13.26 -6.01
C ASN A 205 -4.02 -13.33 -7.54
N LYS A 206 -4.27 -12.20 -8.21
CA LYS A 206 -4.23 -12.08 -9.67
C LYS A 206 -2.80 -11.79 -10.20
N GLY A 207 -1.81 -11.63 -9.33
CA GLY A 207 -0.40 -11.42 -9.70
C GLY A 207 -0.08 -10.01 -10.20
N PHE A 208 -0.87 -8.99 -9.80
CA PHE A 208 -0.54 -7.60 -10.11
C PHE A 208 0.50 -7.02 -9.15
N ILE A 209 0.48 -7.48 -7.90
CA ILE A 209 1.43 -7.11 -6.84
C ILE A 209 1.97 -8.37 -6.17
N SER A 210 3.19 -8.31 -5.65
CA SER A 210 3.76 -9.40 -4.87
C SER A 210 3.44 -9.26 -3.37
N SER A 211 3.40 -10.38 -2.65
CA SER A 211 3.25 -10.39 -1.18
C SER A 211 4.36 -9.59 -0.50
N ILE A 212 5.58 -9.65 -1.03
CA ILE A 212 6.75 -8.91 -0.50
C ILE A 212 6.51 -7.40 -0.59
N GLN A 213 6.04 -6.88 -1.74
CA GLN A 213 5.76 -5.46 -1.88
C GLN A 213 4.59 -5.02 -0.98
N LEU A 214 3.58 -5.87 -0.84
CA LEU A 214 2.47 -5.58 0.07
C LEU A 214 2.94 -5.51 1.53
N VAL A 215 3.79 -6.44 1.99
CA VAL A 215 4.39 -6.36 3.34
C VAL A 215 5.24 -5.11 3.50
N LYS A 216 6.12 -4.80 2.54
CA LYS A 216 6.95 -3.57 2.58
C LYS A 216 6.08 -2.32 2.73
N SER A 217 4.92 -2.29 2.07
CA SER A 217 4.01 -1.15 2.13
C SER A 217 3.46 -0.85 3.53
N LEU A 218 3.36 -1.88 4.38
CA LEU A 218 2.87 -1.74 5.76
C LEU A 218 3.85 -1.01 6.68
N TYR A 219 5.10 -0.84 6.24
CA TYR A 219 6.19 -0.22 7.00
C TYR A 219 6.81 0.99 6.26
N ILE A 220 6.10 1.58 5.29
CA ILE A 220 6.61 2.74 4.53
C ILE A 220 6.81 3.96 5.44
N ASP A 221 5.96 4.12 6.44
CA ASP A 221 5.94 5.28 7.31
C ASP A 221 6.65 4.98 8.64
N GLU A 222 7.84 5.55 8.81
CA GLU A 222 8.65 5.38 10.02
C GLU A 222 7.96 5.91 11.28
N GLU A 223 7.02 6.84 11.15
CA GLU A 223 6.28 7.42 12.27
C GLU A 223 4.95 6.70 12.53
N ASN A 224 4.46 5.91 11.57
CA ASN A 224 3.17 5.22 11.65
C ASN A 224 3.25 3.81 11.05
N ILE A 225 3.69 2.87 11.88
CA ILE A 225 3.82 1.47 11.47
C ILE A 225 2.46 0.79 11.50
N LEU A 226 1.90 0.54 10.32
CA LEU A 226 0.51 0.12 10.16
C LEU A 226 0.15 -1.16 10.93
N PRO A 227 0.99 -2.22 10.97
CA PRO A 227 0.67 -3.43 11.75
C PRO A 227 0.56 -3.21 13.26
N ILE A 228 1.03 -2.08 13.77
CA ILE A 228 0.92 -1.72 15.19
C ILE A 228 -0.29 -0.82 15.42
N THR A 229 -0.57 0.09 14.50
CA THR A 229 -1.59 1.14 14.66
C THR A 229 -2.94 0.77 14.05
N ASN A 230 -3.00 -0.24 13.19
CA ASN A 230 -4.21 -0.66 12.48
C ASN A 230 -4.38 -2.18 12.52
N VAL A 231 -5.45 -2.64 13.18
CA VAL A 231 -5.76 -4.07 13.32
C VAL A 231 -5.92 -4.78 11.97
N TYR A 232 -6.46 -4.12 10.95
CA TYR A 232 -6.65 -4.72 9.63
C TYR A 232 -5.32 -4.90 8.87
N ALA A 233 -4.35 -4.01 9.11
CA ALA A 233 -3.00 -4.16 8.58
C ALA A 233 -2.26 -5.33 9.25
N PHE A 234 -2.47 -5.51 10.56
CA PHE A 234 -1.95 -6.66 11.29
C PHE A 234 -2.55 -7.98 10.78
N GLU A 235 -3.87 -8.06 10.67
CA GLU A 235 -4.55 -9.26 10.15
C GLU A 235 -4.13 -9.58 8.70
N LEU A 236 -3.96 -8.56 7.86
CA LEU A 236 -3.40 -8.72 6.51
C LEU A 236 -1.99 -9.31 6.58
N LEU A 237 -1.12 -8.76 7.42
CA LEU A 237 0.25 -9.25 7.57
C LEU A 237 0.28 -10.73 7.97
N GLU A 238 -0.57 -11.14 8.93
CA GLU A 238 -0.67 -12.54 9.34
C GLU A 238 -1.11 -13.44 8.18
N ARG A 239 -2.15 -13.05 7.43
CA ARG A 239 -2.59 -13.81 6.26
C ARG A 239 -1.49 -13.92 5.20
N LEU A 240 -0.77 -12.83 4.93
CA LEU A 240 0.34 -12.86 3.96
C LEU A 240 1.48 -13.78 4.39
N ILE A 241 1.80 -13.84 5.69
CA ILE A 241 2.81 -14.75 6.22
C ILE A 241 2.32 -16.20 6.11
N ASN A 242 1.07 -16.47 6.48
CA ASN A 242 0.49 -17.82 6.48
C ASN A 242 0.26 -18.38 5.07
N ASP A 243 -0.10 -17.52 4.11
CA ASP A 243 -0.35 -17.88 2.71
C ASP A 243 0.94 -17.92 1.87
N GLY A 244 2.10 -17.56 2.46
CA GLY A 244 3.37 -17.52 1.76
C GLY A 244 3.93 -18.91 1.50
N ASP A 245 3.98 -19.33 0.23
CA ASP A 245 4.59 -20.61 -0.18
C ASP A 245 6.09 -20.67 0.14
N ASP A 246 6.77 -19.51 0.12
CA ASP A 246 8.14 -19.37 0.58
C ASP A 246 8.20 -18.48 1.83
N LYS A 247 9.16 -18.77 2.72
CA LYS A 247 9.38 -18.03 3.98
C LYS A 247 9.92 -16.61 3.72
N SER A 248 9.92 -16.14 2.47
CA SER A 248 10.41 -14.82 2.08
C SER A 248 9.55 -13.70 2.65
N VAL A 249 8.24 -13.93 2.79
CA VAL A 249 7.30 -12.96 3.36
C VAL A 249 7.60 -12.74 4.84
N LEU A 250 7.75 -13.83 5.60
CA LEU A 250 8.16 -13.79 7.01
C LEU A 250 9.52 -13.12 7.17
N ARG A 251 10.51 -13.49 6.35
CA ARG A 251 11.84 -12.87 6.34
C ARG A 251 11.75 -11.36 6.11
N THR A 252 10.96 -10.93 5.14
CA THR A 252 10.75 -9.52 4.81
C THR A 252 10.10 -8.78 5.98
N SER A 253 9.07 -9.37 6.59
CA SER A 253 8.37 -8.80 7.75
C SER A 253 9.32 -8.54 8.92
N ILE A 254 10.13 -9.54 9.31
CA ILE A 254 11.10 -9.38 10.41
C ILE A 254 12.17 -8.36 10.08
N THR A 255 12.68 -8.38 8.85
CA THR A 255 13.67 -7.39 8.41
C THR A 255 13.10 -5.98 8.56
N LYS A 256 11.84 -5.76 8.14
CA LYS A 256 11.17 -4.45 8.28
C LYS A 256 10.91 -4.07 9.73
N ILE A 257 10.59 -5.02 10.60
CA ILE A 257 10.45 -4.76 12.05
C ILE A 257 11.80 -4.33 12.63
N ILE A 258 12.90 -4.99 12.27
CA ILE A 258 14.25 -4.66 12.76
C ILE A 258 14.71 -3.30 12.23
N ASP A 259 14.52 -3.03 10.94
CA ASP A 259 14.83 -1.72 10.34
C ASP A 259 14.16 -0.59 11.16
N ASN A 260 12.88 -0.77 11.50
CA ASN A 260 12.14 0.19 12.31
C ASN A 260 12.59 0.22 13.77
N ILE A 261 12.93 -0.92 14.39
CA ILE A 261 13.51 -0.94 15.74
C ILE A 261 14.79 -0.08 15.78
N ASN A 262 15.65 -0.17 14.77
CA ASN A 262 16.87 0.63 14.68
C ASN A 262 16.54 2.12 14.56
N ILE A 263 15.62 2.49 13.66
CA ILE A 263 15.15 3.89 13.49
C ILE A 263 14.61 4.46 14.81
N PHE A 264 13.80 3.69 15.53
CA PHE A 264 13.25 4.13 16.81
C PHE A 264 14.33 4.25 17.88
N THR A 265 15.29 3.32 17.91
CA THR A 265 16.39 3.38 18.88
C THR A 265 17.28 4.60 18.63
N GLU A 266 17.56 4.94 17.36
CA GLU A 266 18.35 6.12 17.00
C GLU A 266 17.65 7.43 17.40
N LYS A 267 16.31 7.46 17.37
CA LYS A 267 15.50 8.63 17.76
C LYS A 267 15.27 8.76 19.27
N ILE A 268 15.42 7.68 20.04
CA ILE A 268 15.27 7.67 21.49
C ILE A 268 16.63 8.02 22.11
N ASP A 269 16.69 9.06 22.94
CA ASP A 269 17.89 9.36 23.70
C ASP A 269 18.11 8.27 24.77
N THR A 270 18.95 7.29 24.45
CA THR A 270 19.36 6.22 25.37
C THR A 270 20.48 6.67 26.32
N GLY A 271 21.01 7.89 26.17
CA GLY A 271 22.28 8.28 26.76
C GLY A 271 23.46 7.41 26.26
N ASP A 272 24.60 7.48 26.95
CA ASP A 272 25.82 6.71 26.63
C ASP A 272 25.76 5.22 27.04
N ASP A 273 24.62 4.72 27.52
CA ASP A 273 24.50 3.36 28.10
C ASP A 273 23.69 2.41 27.22
N GLU A 274 24.31 1.93 26.14
CA GLU A 274 23.76 0.90 25.21
C GLU A 274 23.46 -0.46 25.90
N SER A 275 23.80 -0.61 27.18
CA SER A 275 23.59 -1.83 27.95
C SER A 275 22.22 -1.89 28.62
N GLN A 276 21.45 -0.80 28.61
CA GLN A 276 20.12 -0.76 29.21
C GLN A 276 19.00 -0.95 28.18
N LEU A 277 18.03 -1.80 28.51
CA LEU A 277 16.82 -1.93 27.70
C LEU A 277 15.98 -0.66 27.77
N ILE A 278 15.48 -0.22 26.63
CA ILE A 278 14.53 0.89 26.53
C ILE A 278 13.21 0.42 27.15
N LEU A 279 12.89 0.94 28.33
CA LEU A 279 11.66 0.62 29.05
C LEU A 279 10.52 1.56 28.65
N THR A 280 9.30 1.03 28.68
CA THR A 280 8.08 1.83 28.57
C THR A 280 8.04 2.86 29.71
N PRO A 281 7.71 4.14 29.44
CA PRO A 281 7.52 5.12 30.52
C PRO A 281 6.46 4.63 31.50
N SER A 282 6.72 4.83 32.79
CA SER A 282 5.89 4.32 33.89
C SER A 282 4.63 5.15 34.15
N ASP A 283 4.56 6.35 33.56
CA ASP A 283 3.49 7.32 33.77
C ASP A 283 2.86 7.66 32.41
N GLU A 284 1.63 7.21 32.19
CA GLU A 284 0.87 7.45 30.96
C GLU A 284 0.42 8.91 30.82
N SER A 285 0.64 9.75 31.84
CA SER A 285 0.19 11.14 31.87
C SER A 285 1.13 12.14 31.17
N GLU A 286 2.36 11.74 30.82
CA GLU A 286 3.31 12.56 30.04
C GLU A 286 3.37 12.11 28.58
N VAL A 287 2.35 12.50 27.80
CA VAL A 287 2.37 12.33 26.34
C VAL A 287 3.30 13.39 25.75
N ASN A 288 4.52 12.98 25.45
CA ASN A 288 5.49 13.75 24.68
C ASN A 288 6.06 12.87 23.55
N GLN A 289 6.79 13.47 22.62
CA GLN A 289 7.33 12.77 21.45
C GLN A 289 8.25 11.60 21.83
N GLU A 290 9.00 11.71 22.93
CA GLU A 290 9.87 10.64 23.42
C GLU A 290 9.07 9.46 23.96
N THR A 291 7.97 9.72 24.68
CA THR A 291 7.02 8.70 25.14
C THR A 291 6.38 7.95 23.97
N GLU A 292 5.95 8.66 22.92
CA GLU A 292 5.39 8.05 21.71
C GLU A 292 6.40 7.14 20.99
N LEU A 293 7.66 7.58 20.88
CA LEU A 293 8.74 6.75 20.34
C LEU A 293 8.95 5.49 21.17
N LYS A 294 9.02 5.61 22.51
CA LYS A 294 9.16 4.45 23.40
C LYS A 294 7.97 3.48 23.28
N TRP A 295 6.74 3.97 23.08
CA TRP A 295 5.56 3.14 22.85
C TRP A 295 5.61 2.42 21.49
N GLY A 296 5.97 3.11 20.42
CA GLY A 296 6.15 2.51 19.10
C GLY A 296 7.24 1.43 19.10
N PHE A 297 8.38 1.71 19.74
CA PHE A 297 9.47 0.75 19.95
C PHE A 297 9.01 -0.52 20.68
N ASN A 298 8.34 -0.36 21.83
CA ASN A 298 7.86 -1.52 22.60
C ASN A 298 6.78 -2.32 21.87
N SER A 299 5.97 -1.65 21.05
CA SER A 299 4.98 -2.31 20.21
C SER A 299 5.64 -3.13 19.10
N LEU A 300 6.73 -2.63 18.49
CA LEU A 300 7.55 -3.39 17.54
C LEU A 300 8.18 -4.62 18.18
N LEU A 301 8.75 -4.49 19.39
CA LEU A 301 9.28 -5.63 20.12
C LEU A 301 8.21 -6.68 20.42
N SER A 302 7.00 -6.22 20.77
CA SER A 302 5.86 -7.11 21.01
C SER A 302 5.44 -7.84 19.73
N LEU A 303 5.40 -7.14 18.60
CA LEU A 303 5.14 -7.73 17.29
C LEU A 303 6.22 -8.74 16.88
N LEU A 304 7.49 -8.42 17.12
CA LEU A 304 8.61 -9.34 16.82
C LEU A 304 8.52 -10.61 17.67
N LYS A 305 8.24 -10.47 18.97
CA LYS A 305 8.04 -11.63 19.86
C LYS A 305 6.84 -12.46 19.47
N PHE A 306 5.75 -11.81 19.06
CA PHE A 306 4.58 -12.49 18.54
C PHE A 306 4.95 -13.36 17.33
N GLN A 307 5.73 -12.82 16.38
CA GLN A 307 6.21 -13.59 15.25
C GLN A 307 7.18 -14.70 15.66
N ILE A 308 8.08 -14.46 16.62
CA ILE A 308 8.97 -15.48 17.19
C ILE A 308 8.17 -16.66 17.74
N LYS A 309 7.13 -16.36 18.52
CA LYS A 309 6.30 -17.37 19.16
C LYS A 309 5.51 -18.20 18.14
N ASN A 310 4.90 -17.54 17.15
CA ASN A 310 3.98 -18.21 16.22
C ASN A 310 4.67 -18.87 15.04
N TYR A 311 5.84 -18.38 14.62
CA TYR A 311 6.56 -18.85 13.44
C TYR A 311 7.93 -19.45 13.76
N LEU A 312 8.14 -19.90 15.01
CA LEU A 312 9.43 -20.37 15.52
C LEU A 312 10.19 -21.32 14.58
N ASN A 313 9.49 -22.32 14.03
CA ASN A 313 10.08 -23.30 13.12
C ASN A 313 10.54 -22.66 11.81
N ASP A 314 9.70 -21.79 11.23
CA ASP A 314 10.02 -21.08 10.00
C ASP A 314 11.20 -20.13 10.19
N LEU A 315 11.26 -19.48 11.36
CA LEU A 315 12.35 -18.61 11.76
C LEU A 315 13.68 -19.34 11.94
N ASN A 316 13.64 -20.54 12.50
CA ASN A 316 14.81 -21.38 12.61
C ASN A 316 15.32 -21.80 11.20
N GLU A 317 14.41 -22.13 10.28
CA GLU A 317 14.77 -22.50 8.91
C GLU A 317 15.37 -21.34 8.09
N ILE A 318 14.90 -20.11 8.28
CA ILE A 318 15.49 -18.93 7.62
C ILE A 318 16.71 -18.35 8.35
N ASN A 319 17.19 -19.03 9.40
CA ASN A 319 18.29 -18.60 10.25
C ASN A 319 18.08 -17.19 10.84
N ALA A 320 16.94 -16.98 11.51
CA ALA A 320 16.55 -15.68 12.06
C ALA A 320 17.58 -15.08 13.03
N LEU A 321 18.43 -15.89 13.66
CA LEU A 321 19.55 -15.40 14.49
C LEU A 321 20.53 -14.51 13.72
N GLU A 322 20.78 -14.79 12.44
CA GLU A 322 21.59 -13.92 11.58
C GLU A 322 20.89 -12.59 11.32
N ILE A 323 19.58 -12.62 11.14
CA ILE A 323 18.77 -11.42 10.90
C ILE A 323 18.73 -10.55 12.17
N PHE A 324 18.60 -11.15 13.35
CA PHE A 324 18.62 -10.43 14.63
C PHE A 324 19.96 -9.75 14.92
N ASN A 325 21.07 -10.16 14.28
CA ASN A 325 22.35 -9.46 14.42
C ASN A 325 22.31 -8.02 13.88
N ASN A 326 21.37 -7.74 12.97
CA ASN A 326 21.18 -6.41 12.38
C ASN A 326 20.48 -5.43 13.32
N ILE A 327 20.01 -5.88 14.50
CA ILE A 327 19.57 -4.97 15.56
C ILE A 327 20.82 -4.25 16.09
N GLU A 328 20.87 -2.94 15.92
CA GLU A 328 22.06 -2.13 16.25
C GLU A 328 22.26 -2.03 17.76
N HIS A 329 21.18 -1.72 18.48
CA HIS A 329 21.20 -1.59 19.94
C HIS A 329 21.47 -2.93 20.64
N GLN A 330 22.59 -3.00 21.38
CA GLN A 330 23.09 -4.24 21.95
C GLN A 330 22.10 -4.91 22.91
N ALA A 331 21.58 -4.17 23.90
CA ALA A 331 20.66 -4.74 24.88
C ALA A 331 19.38 -5.31 24.22
N THR A 332 18.84 -4.62 23.21
CA THR A 332 17.66 -5.09 22.45
C THR A 332 17.97 -6.36 21.66
N ARG A 333 19.14 -6.41 21.02
CA ARG A 333 19.59 -7.58 20.25
C ARG A 333 19.75 -8.81 21.14
N GLU A 334 20.40 -8.67 22.29
CA GLU A 334 20.56 -9.76 23.26
C GLU A 334 19.20 -10.24 23.76
N TYR A 335 18.32 -9.31 24.14
CA TYR A 335 16.97 -9.61 24.59
C TYR A 335 16.13 -10.42 23.60
N ILE A 336 16.18 -10.07 22.30
CA ILE A 336 15.46 -10.79 21.26
C ILE A 336 16.05 -12.18 21.00
N LYS A 337 17.38 -12.30 21.01
CA LYS A 337 18.06 -13.60 20.87
C LYS A 337 17.75 -14.54 22.02
N ASP A 338 17.78 -14.02 23.25
CA ASP A 338 17.44 -14.79 24.45
C ASP A 338 15.99 -15.26 24.38
N SER A 339 15.06 -14.36 24.04
CA SER A 339 13.65 -14.71 23.82
C SER A 339 13.49 -15.84 22.78
N PHE A 340 14.19 -15.75 21.64
CA PHE A 340 14.15 -16.78 20.60
C PHE A 340 14.70 -18.13 21.10
N ASN A 341 15.83 -18.12 21.80
CA ASN A 341 16.43 -19.33 22.36
C ASN A 341 15.56 -19.98 23.44
N ASP A 342 14.91 -19.18 24.29
CA ASP A 342 13.98 -19.65 25.32
C ASP A 342 12.80 -20.39 24.69
N TYR A 343 12.16 -19.80 23.66
CA TYR A 343 11.09 -20.48 22.93
C TYR A 343 11.56 -21.77 22.24
N LEU A 344 12.76 -21.78 21.64
CA LEU A 344 13.34 -23.00 21.06
C LEU A 344 13.58 -24.10 22.09
N ASN A 345 14.01 -23.75 23.30
CA ASN A 345 14.29 -24.70 24.36
C ASN A 345 13.00 -25.26 24.97
N ASP A 346 11.95 -24.45 25.07
CA ASP A 346 10.65 -24.89 25.60
C ASP A 346 9.89 -25.78 24.62
N CYS A 347 10.06 -25.62 23.30
CA CYS A 347 9.50 -26.55 22.31
C CYS A 347 10.22 -27.91 22.22
N LYS A 348 11.42 -28.05 22.81
CA LYS A 348 12.18 -29.31 22.84
C LYS A 348 11.87 -30.19 24.07
N LYS A 349 11.21 -29.64 25.09
CA LYS A 349 10.73 -30.36 26.26
C LYS A 349 9.35 -30.95 25.99
#